data_AF-A0A0D3LAQ1-F1
#
_entry.id   AF-A0A0D3LAQ1-F1
#
_cell.length_a   1.000
_cell.length_b   1.000
_cell.length_c   1.000
_cell.angle_alpha   90.00
_cell.angle_beta   90.00
_cell.angle_gamma   90.00
#
_symmetry.space_group_name_H-M   'P 1'
#
loop_
_entity.id
_entity.type
_entity.pdbx_description
1 polymer ?
#
loop_
_entity_poly.entity_id
_entity_poly.type
_entity_poly.pdbx_seq_one_letter_code
_entity_poly.pdbx_strand_id
1 'polypeptide(L)'
;MWRIEKMISEPDYIDRDELGLFCTLIESVTVAYNPIRTIKFDIIKPINLSESPLRYSKGTLTFKDVIQGEIKLINEKFEYPEFHCSAIRTSSDILTKILQNKGVDQGSYKDYYISIDHGNSQDEYHIICQTHELLLDDSGKLLGDFEGFEE
;
A
#
# COMPACT_ATOMS: atom_id res chain seq x y z
N MET A 1 5.74 22.29 -18.62
CA MET A 1 6.66 22.26 -17.47
C MET A 1 5.78 22.15 -16.24
N TRP A 2 5.54 20.93 -15.74
CA TRP A 2 4.61 20.71 -14.64
C TRP A 2 5.38 20.74 -13.32
N ARG A 3 5.03 21.70 -12.47
CA ARG A 3 5.53 21.82 -11.11
C ARG A 3 4.67 20.90 -10.26
N ILE A 4 5.23 19.83 -9.72
CA ILE A 4 4.58 19.02 -8.69
C ILE A 4 4.63 19.88 -7.42
N GLU A 5 3.51 20.50 -7.09
CA GLU A 5 3.33 21.12 -5.77
C GLU A 5 3.46 20.00 -4.74
N LYS A 6 4.35 20.18 -3.76
CA LYS A 6 4.46 19.29 -2.60
C LYS A 6 3.07 19.10 -2.02
N MET A 7 2.55 17.88 -2.10
CA MET A 7 1.35 17.49 -1.38
C MET A 7 1.63 17.69 0.11
N ILE A 8 0.77 18.47 0.74
CA ILE A 8 0.80 18.69 2.19
C ILE A 8 0.41 17.33 2.79
N SER A 9 1.34 16.70 3.52
CA SER A 9 1.02 15.57 4.38
C SER A 9 -0.06 16.04 5.35
N GLU A 10 -1.32 15.61 5.20
CA GLU A 10 -2.34 15.97 6.17
C GLU A 10 -1.97 15.26 7.49
N PRO A 11 -1.94 15.97 8.63
CA PRO A 11 -1.51 15.41 9.93
C PRO A 11 -2.37 14.24 10.46
N ASP A 12 -3.36 13.78 9.71
CA ASP A 12 -4.35 12.77 10.09
C ASP A 12 -3.94 11.31 9.78
N TYR A 13 -2.78 11.06 9.17
CA TYR A 13 -2.44 9.74 8.60
C TYR A 13 -1.50 8.87 9.42
N ILE A 14 -0.67 9.45 10.30
CA ILE A 14 0.47 8.73 10.91
C ILE A 14 0.02 7.51 11.73
N ASP A 15 -1.13 7.59 12.41
CA ASP A 15 -1.62 6.52 13.28
C ASP A 15 -2.72 5.65 12.66
N ARG A 16 -2.99 5.79 11.34
CA ARG A 16 -4.05 5.03 10.67
C ARG A 16 -3.53 3.73 10.08
N ASP A 17 -4.29 2.66 10.28
CA ASP A 17 -4.04 1.39 9.59
C ASP A 17 -5.35 0.72 9.13
N GLU A 18 -6.11 1.44 8.31
CA GLU A 18 -7.43 1.00 7.85
C GLU A 18 -7.37 -0.22 6.91
N LEU A 19 -6.24 -0.47 6.25
CA LEU A 19 -6.00 -1.69 5.46
C LEU A 19 -5.41 -2.83 6.31
N GLY A 20 -5.06 -2.58 7.56
CA GLY A 20 -4.41 -3.58 8.41
C GLY A 20 -3.06 -4.00 7.84
N LEU A 21 -2.19 -3.08 7.45
CA LEU A 21 -0.91 -3.32 6.80
C LEU A 21 0.29 -2.87 7.65
N PHE A 22 0.10 -2.32 8.85
CA PHE A 22 1.22 -1.86 9.69
C PHE A 22 2.31 -2.94 9.84
N CYS A 23 3.58 -2.55 9.63
CA CYS A 23 4.76 -3.42 9.62
C CYS A 23 4.70 -4.59 8.63
N THR A 24 3.89 -4.49 7.58
CA THR A 24 3.83 -5.51 6.52
C THR A 24 4.91 -5.23 5.49
N LEU A 25 5.77 -6.20 5.22
CA LEU A 25 6.81 -6.07 4.20
C LEU A 25 6.22 -6.23 2.80
N ILE A 26 6.85 -5.55 1.84
CA ILE A 26 6.52 -5.65 0.41
C ILE A 26 7.61 -6.44 -0.31
N GLU A 27 7.29 -7.65 -0.76
CA GLU A 27 8.20 -8.48 -1.56
C GLU A 27 8.28 -7.99 -3.00
N SER A 28 7.14 -7.60 -3.58
CA SER A 28 7.08 -7.15 -4.97
C SER A 28 5.87 -6.24 -5.22
N VAL A 29 5.99 -5.41 -6.26
CA VAL A 29 4.87 -4.62 -6.79
C VAL A 29 4.74 -4.89 -8.28
N THR A 30 3.54 -5.32 -8.68
CA THR A 30 3.19 -5.56 -10.08
C THR A 30 2.09 -4.60 -10.51
N VAL A 31 2.30 -3.89 -11.62
CA VAL A 31 1.30 -3.01 -12.24
C VAL A 31 0.87 -3.60 -13.58
N ALA A 32 -0.41 -3.93 -13.71
CA ALA A 32 -1.00 -4.35 -14.98
C ALA A 32 -1.92 -3.24 -15.53
N TYR A 33 -2.02 -3.13 -16.86
CA TYR A 33 -2.77 -2.06 -17.52
C TYR A 33 -3.93 -2.53 -18.40
N ASN A 34 -4.03 -3.84 -18.72
CA ASN A 34 -4.99 -4.39 -19.66
C ASN A 34 -5.44 -5.79 -19.20
N PRO A 35 -6.74 -6.14 -19.21
CA PRO A 35 -7.91 -5.33 -19.60
C PRO A 35 -8.37 -4.31 -18.57
N ILE A 36 -7.99 -4.52 -17.31
CA ILE A 36 -8.29 -3.63 -16.19
C ILE A 36 -6.96 -3.25 -15.56
N ARG A 37 -6.79 -1.98 -15.22
CA ARG A 37 -5.59 -1.53 -14.53
C ARG A 37 -5.60 -2.01 -13.08
N THR A 38 -4.54 -2.70 -12.67
CA THR A 38 -4.37 -3.18 -11.30
C THR A 38 -3.01 -2.80 -10.75
N ILE A 39 -2.94 -2.63 -9.43
CA ILE A 39 -1.68 -2.54 -8.69
C ILE A 39 -1.76 -3.65 -7.65
N LYS A 40 -0.80 -4.57 -7.69
CA LYS A 40 -0.71 -5.71 -6.78
C LYS A 40 0.58 -5.63 -6.00
N PHE A 41 0.48 -5.78 -4.69
CA PHE A 41 1.59 -5.97 -3.78
C PHE A 41 1.61 -7.44 -3.36
N ASP A 42 2.73 -8.11 -3.54
CA ASP A 42 3.02 -9.36 -2.84
C ASP A 42 3.66 -9.00 -1.50
N ILE A 43 3.10 -9.53 -0.41
CA ILE A 43 3.38 -9.03 0.94
C ILE A 43 3.69 -10.15 1.93
N ILE A 44 4.46 -9.80 2.96
CA ILE A 44 4.69 -10.62 4.15
C ILE A 44 4.12 -9.86 5.34
N LYS A 45 3.00 -10.35 5.85
CA LYS A 45 2.30 -9.72 6.96
C LYS A 45 2.64 -10.41 8.28
N PRO A 46 3.19 -9.71 9.28
CA PRO A 46 3.32 -10.25 10.62
C PRO A 46 1.95 -10.63 11.20
N ILE A 47 1.89 -11.80 11.84
CA ILE A 47 0.72 -12.30 12.55
C ILE A 47 0.95 -12.04 14.02
N ASN A 48 0.19 -11.10 14.56
CA ASN A 48 0.19 -10.73 15.97
C ASN A 48 1.59 -10.47 16.56
N LEU A 49 2.04 -9.21 16.51
CA LEU A 49 3.33 -8.77 17.05
C LEU A 49 3.48 -8.97 18.58
N SER A 50 2.40 -9.31 19.29
CA SER A 50 2.44 -9.58 20.74
C SER A 50 2.72 -11.04 21.11
N GLU A 51 2.75 -11.96 20.14
CA GLU A 51 3.00 -13.38 20.37
C GLU A 51 4.46 -13.77 20.09
N SER A 52 4.98 -14.72 20.89
CA SER A 52 6.29 -15.33 20.67
C SER A 52 6.14 -16.86 20.57
N PRO A 53 6.74 -17.52 19.56
CA PRO A 53 7.56 -16.95 18.49
C PRO A 53 6.73 -16.13 17.49
N LEU A 54 7.33 -15.07 16.95
CA LEU A 54 6.70 -14.23 15.91
C LEU A 54 6.36 -15.08 14.68
N ARG A 55 5.23 -14.77 14.05
CA ARG A 55 4.73 -15.46 12.87
C ARG A 55 4.43 -14.49 11.74
N TYR A 56 4.36 -15.00 10.53
CA TYR A 56 3.93 -14.24 9.37
C TYR A 56 3.02 -15.06 8.44
N SER A 57 2.19 -14.35 7.68
CA SER A 57 1.46 -14.86 6.53
C SER A 57 1.96 -14.16 5.28
N LYS A 58 2.21 -14.93 4.22
CA LYS A 58 2.32 -14.35 2.89
C LYS A 58 0.93 -13.98 2.39
N GLY A 59 0.87 -13.04 1.47
CA GLY A 59 -0.40 -12.64 0.90
C GLY A 59 -0.23 -11.69 -0.26
N THR A 60 -1.38 -11.18 -0.70
CA THR A 60 -1.45 -10.21 -1.78
C THR A 60 -2.45 -9.12 -1.45
N LEU A 61 -2.06 -7.88 -1.63
CA LEU A 61 -2.96 -6.73 -1.65
C LEU A 61 -3.14 -6.29 -3.10
N THR A 62 -4.35 -6.38 -3.64
CA THR A 62 -4.65 -6.03 -5.02
C THR A 62 -5.66 -4.90 -5.09
N PHE A 63 -5.29 -3.79 -5.72
CA PHE A 63 -6.18 -2.71 -6.12
C PHE A 63 -6.67 -2.95 -7.55
N LYS A 64 -7.99 -2.91 -7.77
CA LYS A 64 -8.65 -3.19 -9.05
C LYS A 64 -9.39 -1.96 -9.57
N ASP A 65 -9.45 -1.83 -10.89
CA ASP A 65 -10.00 -0.66 -11.58
C ASP A 65 -9.30 0.64 -11.15
N VAL A 66 -7.97 0.63 -11.17
CA VAL A 66 -7.15 1.78 -10.77
C VAL A 66 -7.20 2.86 -11.85
N ILE A 67 -7.58 4.08 -11.49
CA ILE A 67 -7.60 5.24 -12.41
C ILE A 67 -6.45 6.21 -12.16
N GLN A 68 -5.87 6.16 -10.96
CA GLN A 68 -4.69 6.93 -10.56
C GLN A 68 -3.87 6.13 -9.53
N GLY A 69 -2.56 6.21 -9.63
CA GLY A 69 -1.62 5.52 -8.73
C GLY A 69 -0.31 5.26 -9.46
N GLU A 70 0.81 5.63 -8.87
CA GLU A 70 2.15 5.38 -9.40
C GLU A 70 3.04 5.02 -8.21
N ILE A 71 3.50 3.78 -8.15
CA ILE A 71 4.33 3.28 -7.05
C ILE A 71 5.77 3.23 -7.53
N LYS A 72 6.68 3.81 -6.75
CA LYS A 72 8.12 3.87 -7.05
C LYS A 72 8.91 3.52 -5.81
N LEU A 73 9.24 2.24 -5.67
CA LEU A 73 10.04 1.79 -4.54
C LEU A 73 11.52 2.11 -4.79
N ILE A 74 12.12 2.98 -3.98
CA ILE A 74 13.56 3.29 -3.98
C ILE A 74 14.11 2.88 -2.62
N ASN A 75 14.46 1.60 -2.51
CA ASN A 75 14.76 1.00 -1.21
C ASN A 75 16.24 1.13 -0.86
N GLU A 76 16.52 1.15 0.44
CA GLU A 76 17.86 0.84 0.94
C GLU A 76 18.29 -0.56 0.50
N LYS A 77 19.60 -0.72 0.28
CA LYS A 77 20.15 -1.98 -0.21
C LYS A 77 19.99 -3.05 0.87
N PHE A 78 19.38 -4.18 0.49
CA PHE A 78 19.11 -5.33 1.36
C PHE A 78 17.97 -5.15 2.35
N GLU A 79 17.21 -4.06 2.28
CA GLU A 79 16.02 -3.87 3.12
C GLU A 79 14.74 -4.03 2.30
N TYR A 80 13.74 -4.66 2.91
CA TYR A 80 12.40 -4.70 2.35
C TYR A 80 11.68 -3.40 2.70
N PRO A 81 10.99 -2.77 1.74
CA PRO A 81 10.11 -1.66 2.07
C PRO A 81 8.90 -2.16 2.86
N GLU A 82 8.40 -1.32 3.75
CA GLU A 82 7.38 -1.69 4.74
C GLU A 82 6.21 -0.72 4.70
N PHE A 83 4.99 -1.23 4.86
CA PHE A 83 3.83 -0.36 5.07
C PHE A 83 3.89 0.28 6.46
N HIS A 84 3.92 1.61 6.50
CA HIS A 84 3.92 2.38 7.75
C HIS A 84 2.52 2.81 8.18
N CYS A 85 1.69 3.30 7.27
CA CYS A 85 0.31 3.64 7.58
C CYS A 85 -0.58 3.54 6.35
N SER A 86 -1.88 3.38 6.58
CA SER A 86 -2.87 3.22 5.52
C SER A 86 -4.22 3.86 5.87
N ALA A 87 -4.84 4.53 4.90
CA ALA A 87 -6.15 5.16 5.06
C ALA A 87 -7.01 5.02 3.79
N ILE A 88 -8.31 4.86 3.97
CA ILE A 88 -9.31 4.73 2.92
C ILE A 88 -10.25 5.93 2.97
N ARG A 89 -10.18 6.80 1.95
CA ARG A 89 -11.02 8.00 1.89
C ARG A 89 -12.10 7.84 0.84
N THR A 90 -13.34 8.10 1.26
CA THR A 90 -14.50 8.26 0.38
C THR A 90 -14.66 9.71 -0.11
N SER A 91 -13.90 10.64 0.49
CA SER A 91 -13.82 12.05 0.08
C SER A 91 -12.44 12.62 0.37
N SER A 92 -11.86 13.30 -0.62
CA SER A 92 -10.67 14.14 -0.51
C SER A 92 -10.62 15.10 -1.71
N ASP A 93 -9.84 16.18 -1.61
CA ASP A 93 -9.64 17.11 -2.75
C ASP A 93 -8.95 16.41 -3.92
N ILE A 94 -8.00 15.52 -3.62
CA ILE A 94 -7.27 14.71 -4.60
C ILE A 94 -8.26 13.78 -5.33
N LEU A 95 -9.09 13.05 -4.58
CA LEU A 95 -10.12 12.18 -5.14
C LEU A 95 -11.05 12.97 -6.06
N THR A 96 -11.61 14.07 -5.55
CA THR A 96 -12.53 14.93 -6.30
C THR A 96 -11.91 15.43 -7.61
N LYS A 97 -10.68 15.94 -7.56
CA LYS A 97 -9.96 16.46 -8.73
C LYS A 97 -9.69 15.38 -9.77
N ILE A 98 -9.25 14.19 -9.35
CA ILE A 98 -8.95 13.10 -10.27
C ILE A 98 -10.22 12.58 -10.94
N LEU A 99 -11.31 12.41 -10.20
CA LEU A 99 -12.58 11.95 -10.75
C LEU A 99 -13.15 12.93 -11.78
N GLN A 100 -13.11 14.24 -11.48
CA GLN A 100 -13.49 15.29 -12.43
C GLN A 100 -12.65 15.25 -13.70
N ASN A 101 -11.32 15.12 -13.58
CA ASN A 101 -10.41 15.05 -14.73
C ASN A 101 -10.62 13.79 -15.59
N LYS A 102 -11.03 12.68 -14.99
CA LYS A 102 -11.26 11.40 -15.68
C LYS A 102 -12.70 11.25 -16.20
N GLY A 103 -13.63 12.10 -15.77
CA GLY A 103 -15.04 12.05 -16.18
C GLY A 103 -15.78 10.81 -15.65
N VAL A 104 -15.41 10.33 -14.46
CA VAL A 104 -16.03 9.15 -13.83
C VAL A 104 -16.84 9.55 -12.58
N ASP A 105 -17.84 8.74 -12.24
CA ASP A 105 -18.69 9.01 -11.07
C ASP A 105 -17.95 8.76 -9.75
N GLN A 106 -18.16 9.66 -8.79
CA GLN A 106 -17.48 9.64 -7.50
C GLN A 106 -17.90 8.48 -6.60
N GLY A 107 -19.16 8.04 -6.68
CA GLY A 107 -19.68 6.99 -5.80
C GLY A 107 -19.00 5.63 -5.97
N SER A 108 -18.25 5.44 -7.06
CA SER A 108 -17.63 4.17 -7.43
C SER A 108 -16.16 4.05 -7.03
N TYR A 109 -15.50 5.13 -6.59
CA TYR A 109 -14.06 5.16 -6.36
C TYR A 109 -13.69 5.67 -4.97
N LYS A 110 -12.59 5.15 -4.43
CA LYS A 110 -12.00 5.58 -3.16
C LYS A 110 -10.54 5.93 -3.37
N ASP A 111 -10.04 6.81 -2.51
CA ASP A 111 -8.63 7.16 -2.43
C ASP A 111 -7.99 6.33 -1.31
N TYR A 112 -7.08 5.45 -1.69
CA TYR A 112 -6.28 4.64 -0.79
C TYR A 112 -4.93 5.31 -0.62
N TYR A 113 -4.77 5.96 0.52
CA TYR A 113 -3.51 6.52 0.96
C TYR A 113 -2.69 5.42 1.62
N ILE A 114 -1.44 5.27 1.19
CA ILE A 114 -0.45 4.38 1.81
C ILE A 114 0.86 5.13 1.99
N SER A 115 1.45 4.98 3.17
CA SER A 115 2.82 5.39 3.41
C SER A 115 3.71 4.16 3.45
N ILE A 116 4.82 4.21 2.72
CA ILE A 116 5.80 3.13 2.67
C ILE A 116 7.12 3.66 3.22
N ASP A 117 7.67 2.94 4.18
CA ASP A 117 9.03 3.11 4.68
C ASP A 117 9.98 2.31 3.78
N HIS A 118 11.06 2.93 3.35
CA HIS A 118 12.09 2.38 2.48
C HIS A 118 13.42 2.14 3.22
N GLY A 119 13.42 2.27 4.56
CA GLY A 119 14.57 2.19 5.44
C GLY A 119 15.26 3.53 5.62
N ASN A 120 15.62 4.16 4.50
CA ASN A 120 16.30 5.46 4.47
C ASN A 120 15.38 6.67 4.22
N SER A 121 14.13 6.40 3.84
CA SER A 121 13.17 7.40 3.38
C SER A 121 11.76 6.86 3.48
N GLN A 122 10.79 7.77 3.46
CA GLN A 122 9.38 7.43 3.53
C GLN A 122 8.66 8.17 2.41
N ASP A 123 7.91 7.42 1.60
CA ASP A 123 7.12 7.96 0.50
C ASP A 123 5.62 7.70 0.73
N GLU A 124 4.82 8.68 0.30
CA GLU A 124 3.36 8.66 0.40
C GLU A 124 2.75 8.45 -0.98
N TYR A 125 1.78 7.54 -1.07
CA TYR A 125 1.13 7.19 -2.33
C TYR A 125 -0.38 7.26 -2.21
N HIS A 126 -1.00 7.79 -3.26
CA HIS A 126 -2.45 7.76 -3.45
C HIS A 126 -2.80 6.82 -4.59
N ILE A 127 -3.57 5.78 -4.28
CA ILE A 127 -4.14 4.85 -5.25
C ILE A 127 -5.64 5.08 -5.30
N ILE A 128 -6.14 5.58 -6.43
CA ILE A 128 -7.58 5.78 -6.64
C ILE A 128 -8.13 4.63 -7.48
N CYS A 129 -8.99 3.83 -6.88
CA CYS A 129 -9.54 2.62 -7.49
C CYS A 129 -10.95 2.32 -6.97
N GLN A 130 -11.65 1.38 -7.63
CA GLN A 130 -13.01 1.01 -7.20
C GLN A 130 -13.00 0.02 -6.04
N THR A 131 -12.15 -0.99 -6.13
CA THR A 131 -12.10 -2.07 -5.15
C THR A 131 -10.67 -2.44 -4.80
N HIS A 132 -10.52 -3.04 -3.63
CA HIS A 132 -9.27 -3.65 -3.18
C HIS A 132 -9.59 -5.02 -2.59
N GLU A 133 -8.60 -5.89 -2.57
CA GLU A 133 -8.68 -7.24 -2.02
C GLU A 133 -7.38 -7.56 -1.29
N LEU A 134 -7.48 -7.96 -0.03
CA LEU A 134 -6.37 -8.48 0.76
C LEU A 134 -6.60 -9.98 0.95
N LEU A 135 -5.73 -10.80 0.37
CA LEU A 135 -5.72 -12.25 0.55
C LEU A 135 -4.47 -12.62 1.34
N LEU A 136 -4.65 -13.35 2.43
CA LEU A 136 -3.55 -13.87 3.24
C LEU A 136 -3.59 -15.39 3.21
N ASP A 137 -2.43 -16.02 3.16
CA ASP A 137 -2.29 -17.46 3.30
C ASP A 137 -2.53 -17.85 4.76
N ASP A 138 -3.31 -18.90 4.99
CA ASP A 138 -3.64 -19.43 6.33
C ASP A 138 -2.47 -20.18 7.01
N SER A 139 -1.28 -20.18 6.40
CA SER A 139 -0.19 -21.09 6.80
C SER A 139 0.62 -20.65 8.04
N GLY A 140 0.51 -19.40 8.48
CA GLY A 140 1.12 -18.88 9.70
C GLY A 140 2.51 -19.42 10.03
N LYS A 141 3.50 -19.07 9.21
CA LYS A 141 4.89 -19.54 9.32
C LYS A 141 5.65 -18.80 10.41
N LEU A 142 6.70 -19.41 10.97
CA LEU A 142 7.56 -18.72 11.95
C LEU A 142 8.40 -17.67 11.24
N LEU A 143 8.56 -16.48 11.84
CA LEU A 143 9.38 -15.41 11.26
C LEU A 143 10.82 -15.83 11.03
N GLY A 144 11.38 -16.66 11.92
CA GLY A 144 12.72 -17.23 11.75
C GLY A 144 12.89 -18.16 10.54
N ASP A 145 11.80 -18.60 9.92
CA ASP A 145 11.84 -19.41 8.68
C ASP A 145 11.87 -18.51 7.42
N PHE A 146 11.84 -17.18 7.55
CA PHE A 146 11.85 -16.26 6.42
C PHE A 146 13.27 -15.93 5.97
N GLU A 147 13.67 -16.45 4.81
CA GLU A 147 14.93 -16.09 4.15
C GLU A 147 14.86 -14.63 3.67
N GLY A 148 15.45 -13.70 4.43
CA GLY A 148 15.45 -12.26 4.12
C GLY A 148 15.41 -11.32 5.33
N PHE A 149 15.14 -11.84 6.52
CA PHE A 149 15.44 -11.18 7.79
C PHE A 149 16.77 -11.77 8.31
N GLU A 150 17.91 -11.19 7.93
CA GLU A 150 19.16 -11.49 8.64
C GLU A 150 19.26 -10.54 9.86
N GLU A 151 19.44 -11.11 11.05
CA GLU A 151 19.65 -10.39 12.33
C GLU A 151 20.94 -9.54 12.34
#